data_AF-A0A179VGB6-F1
#
_entry.id   AF-A0A179VGB6-F1
#
_cell.length_a   1.000
_cell.length_b   1.000
_cell.length_c   1.000
_cell.angle_alpha   90.00
_cell.angle_beta   90.00
_cell.angle_gamma   90.00
#
_symmetry.space_group_name_H-M   'P 1'
#
loop_
_entity.id
_entity.type
_entity.pdbx_description
1 polymer ?
#
loop_
_entity_poly.entity_id
_entity_poly.type
_entity_poly.pdbx_seq_one_letter_code
_entity_poly.pdbx_strand_id
1 'polypeptide(L)'
;MNLQELAAQAGMTADSSPVEMARIATTIADTGLTPLSAHETLRALLRIQREAQTPILVTSKVAATILDIHPQTLRDWSRRGLYDLPAPTRVGSRLRWDATELRAWAERRKRRLAAS
;
A
#
# COMPACT_ATOMS: atom_id res chain seq x y z
N MET A 1 16.54 2.17 -17.80
CA MET A 1 15.68 1.35 -16.93
C MET A 1 16.18 1.50 -15.51
N ASN A 2 15.33 1.91 -14.57
CA ASN A 2 15.71 2.10 -13.16
C ASN A 2 15.50 0.79 -12.36
N LEU A 3 15.99 0.76 -11.12
CA LEU A 3 15.90 -0.43 -10.27
C LEU A 3 14.45 -0.84 -9.95
N GLN A 4 13.53 0.12 -9.86
CA GLN A 4 12.12 -0.17 -9.57
C GLN A 4 11.42 -0.83 -10.77
N GLU A 5 11.73 -0.38 -12.00
CA GLU A 5 11.26 -0.99 -13.24
C GLU A 5 11.80 -2.42 -13.39
N LEU A 6 13.09 -2.63 -13.10
CA LEU A 6 13.71 -3.96 -13.10
C LEU A 6 13.08 -4.88 -12.07
N ALA A 7 12.83 -4.39 -10.86
CA ALA A 7 12.18 -5.15 -9.81
C ALA A 7 10.76 -5.58 -10.22
N ALA A 8 9.98 -4.66 -10.79
CA ALA A 8 8.65 -4.97 -11.30
C ALA A 8 8.70 -6.01 -12.44
N GLN A 9 9.66 -5.89 -13.36
CA GLN A 9 9.88 -6.86 -14.44
C GLN A 9 10.30 -8.23 -13.89
N ALA A 10 11.05 -8.27 -12.79
CA ALA A 10 11.45 -9.48 -12.09
C ALA A 10 10.33 -10.06 -11.19
N GLY A 11 9.12 -9.49 -11.20
CA GLY A 11 7.97 -9.98 -10.44
C GLY A 11 7.96 -9.57 -8.97
N MET A 12 8.75 -8.56 -8.57
CA MET A 12 8.67 -8.00 -7.22
C MET A 12 7.28 -7.38 -6.99
N THR A 13 6.66 -7.72 -5.87
CA THR A 13 5.42 -7.11 -5.39
C THR A 13 5.61 -6.48 -4.01
N ALA A 14 4.64 -5.69 -3.55
CA ALA A 14 4.70 -5.09 -2.21
C ALA A 14 4.74 -6.15 -1.09
N ASP A 15 4.24 -7.35 -1.34
CA ASP A 15 4.12 -8.44 -0.37
C ASP A 15 5.23 -9.50 -0.51
N SER A 16 6.19 -9.30 -1.41
CA SER A 16 7.31 -10.22 -1.61
C SER A 16 8.09 -10.47 -0.32
N SER A 17 8.36 -11.73 -0.03
CA SER A 17 9.10 -12.13 1.17
C SER A 17 10.59 -11.72 1.09
N PRO A 18 11.31 -11.57 2.21
CA PRO A 18 12.74 -11.25 2.19
C PRO A 18 13.59 -12.23 1.38
N VAL A 19 13.19 -13.51 1.35
CA VAL A 19 13.88 -14.57 0.58
C VAL A 19 13.67 -14.37 -0.92
N GLU A 20 12.46 -14.07 -1.37
CA GLU A 20 12.19 -13.74 -2.77
C GLU A 20 12.92 -12.48 -3.20
N MET A 21 12.97 -11.47 -2.33
CA MET A 21 13.69 -10.22 -2.58
C MET A 21 15.19 -10.48 -2.76
N ALA A 22 15.78 -11.37 -1.97
CA ALA A 22 17.17 -11.77 -2.13
C ALA A 22 17.42 -12.45 -3.49
N ARG A 23 16.52 -13.35 -3.92
CA ARG A 23 16.60 -14.00 -5.23
C ARG A 23 16.50 -12.98 -6.38
N ILE A 24 15.53 -12.08 -6.30
CA ILE A 24 15.34 -11.01 -7.29
C ILE A 24 16.59 -10.11 -7.34
N ALA A 25 17.14 -9.74 -6.20
CA ALA A 25 18.33 -8.91 -6.13
C ALA A 25 19.57 -9.55 -6.77
N THR A 26 19.78 -10.85 -6.53
CA THR A 26 20.83 -11.62 -7.20
C THR A 26 20.62 -11.63 -8.71
N THR A 27 19.42 -11.98 -9.19
CA THR A 27 19.11 -11.99 -10.62
C THR A 27 19.37 -10.62 -11.26
N ILE A 28 18.93 -9.53 -10.62
CA ILE A 28 19.14 -8.16 -11.13
C ILE A 28 20.64 -7.84 -11.19
N ALA A 29 21.41 -8.14 -10.14
CA ALA A 29 22.85 -7.88 -10.14
C ALA A 29 23.59 -8.71 -11.21
N ASP A 30 23.21 -9.97 -11.40
CA ASP A 30 23.81 -10.87 -12.38
C ASP A 30 23.52 -10.45 -13.83
N THR A 31 22.43 -9.72 -14.09
CA THR A 31 22.18 -9.15 -15.42
C THR A 31 23.18 -8.05 -15.81
N GLY A 32 23.95 -7.51 -14.86
CA GLY A 32 24.88 -6.40 -15.09
C GLY A 32 24.20 -5.06 -15.43
N LEU A 33 22.86 -5.01 -15.45
CA LEU A 33 22.07 -3.82 -15.79
C LEU A 33 22.08 -2.77 -14.67
N THR A 34 22.50 -3.15 -13.46
CA THR A 34 22.70 -2.24 -12.33
C THR A 34 24.13 -2.36 -11.82
N PRO A 35 24.84 -1.25 -11.57
CA PRO A 35 26.22 -1.27 -11.09
C PRO A 35 26.35 -1.68 -9.61
N LEU A 36 25.25 -2.08 -8.97
CA LEU A 36 25.19 -2.44 -7.55
C LEU A 36 25.46 -3.93 -7.35
N SER A 37 26.09 -4.28 -6.23
CA SER A 37 26.19 -5.68 -5.81
C SER A 37 24.82 -6.25 -5.44
N ALA A 38 24.65 -7.58 -5.47
CA ALA A 38 23.39 -8.24 -5.07
C ALA A 38 22.91 -7.82 -3.67
N HIS A 39 23.83 -7.60 -2.73
CA HIS A 39 23.51 -7.11 -1.39
C HIS A 39 22.98 -5.67 -1.40
N GLU A 40 23.60 -4.78 -2.17
CA GLU A 40 23.14 -3.40 -2.29
C GLU A 40 21.80 -3.31 -3.02
N THR A 41 21.61 -4.13 -4.05
CA THR A 41 20.33 -4.30 -4.73
C THR A 41 19.26 -4.75 -3.74
N LEU A 42 19.52 -5.79 -2.93
CA LEU A 42 18.57 -6.25 -1.91
C LEU A 42 18.21 -5.13 -0.92
N ARG A 43 19.20 -4.39 -0.41
CA ARG A 43 18.93 -3.27 0.50
C ARG A 43 18.07 -2.19 -0.15
N ALA A 44 18.33 -1.88 -1.41
CA ALA A 44 17.53 -0.92 -2.16
C ALA A 44 16.10 -1.43 -2.40
N LEU A 45 15.91 -2.71 -2.73
CA LEU A 45 14.59 -3.32 -2.91
C LEU A 45 13.79 -3.32 -1.59
N LEU A 46 14.41 -3.69 -0.46
CA LEU A 46 13.78 -3.62 0.86
C LEU A 46 13.37 -2.18 1.22
N ARG A 47 14.17 -1.18 0.85
CA ARG A 47 13.82 0.22 1.02
C ARG A 47 12.58 0.59 0.20
N ILE A 48 12.58 0.22 -1.08
CA ILE A 48 11.44 0.45 -1.99
C ILE A 48 10.18 -0.24 -1.47
N GLN A 49 10.28 -1.48 -1.00
CA GLN A 49 9.16 -2.21 -0.42
C GLN A 49 8.62 -1.49 0.83
N ARG A 50 9.49 -1.05 1.74
CA ARG A 50 9.10 -0.31 2.94
C ARG A 50 8.41 1.01 2.59
N GLU A 51 8.94 1.73 1.59
CA GLU A 51 8.32 2.95 1.07
C GLU A 51 6.93 2.66 0.48
N ALA A 52 6.79 1.56 -0.27
CA ALA A 52 5.52 1.10 -0.83
C ALA A 52 4.50 0.68 0.24
N GLN A 53 4.97 0.12 1.36
CA GLN A 53 4.13 -0.27 2.51
C GLN A 53 3.84 0.90 3.48
N THR A 54 4.39 2.09 3.24
CA THR A 54 4.16 3.22 4.14
C THR A 54 2.71 3.71 3.99
N PRO A 55 1.91 3.71 5.07
CA PRO A 55 0.49 4.04 5.00
C PRO A 55 0.29 5.50 4.55
N ILE A 56 -0.50 5.70 3.51
CA ILE A 56 -0.83 7.03 3.00
C ILE A 56 -1.96 7.61 3.85
N LEU A 57 -1.57 8.29 4.93
CA LEU A 57 -2.49 8.85 5.92
C LEU A 57 -3.16 10.13 5.43
N VAL A 58 -4.48 10.09 5.22
CA VAL A 58 -5.30 11.20 4.75
C VAL A 58 -6.28 11.72 5.80
N THR A 59 -6.81 12.93 5.60
CA THR A 59 -7.83 13.51 6.48
C THR A 59 -9.20 12.86 6.26
N SER A 60 -10.12 12.97 7.23
CA SER A 60 -11.51 12.50 7.06
C SER A 60 -12.23 13.12 5.86
N LYS A 61 -11.86 14.34 5.44
CA LYS A 61 -12.44 14.97 4.24
C LYS A 61 -12.03 14.22 2.98
N VAL A 62 -10.73 13.97 2.83
CA VAL A 62 -10.19 13.24 1.67
C VAL A 62 -10.66 11.79 1.67
N ALA A 63 -10.68 11.13 2.84
CA ALA A 63 -11.22 9.79 3.00
C ALA A 63 -12.68 9.69 2.51
N ALA A 64 -13.52 10.67 2.85
CA ALA A 64 -14.91 10.71 2.42
C ALA A 64 -15.04 10.90 0.90
N THR A 65 -14.17 11.71 0.30
CA THR A 65 -14.06 11.84 -1.17
C THR A 65 -13.65 10.52 -1.83
N ILE A 66 -12.71 9.76 -1.26
CA ILE A 66 -12.30 8.45 -1.79
C ILE A 66 -13.48 7.47 -1.84
N LEU A 67 -14.34 7.51 -0.82
CA LEU A 67 -15.50 6.64 -0.71
C LEU A 67 -16.76 7.20 -1.39
N ASP A 68 -16.68 8.39 -1.99
CA ASP A 68 -17.81 9.13 -2.55
C ASP A 68 -19.00 9.30 -1.57
N ILE A 69 -18.71 9.68 -0.34
CA ILE A 69 -19.71 9.94 0.71
C ILE A 69 -19.46 11.29 1.39
N HIS A 70 -20.47 11.77 2.13
CA HIS A 70 -20.31 12.97 2.93
C HIS A 70 -19.38 12.72 4.14
N PRO A 71 -18.48 13.67 4.53
CA PRO A 71 -17.56 13.49 5.65
C PRO A 71 -18.23 13.22 7.00
N GLN A 72 -19.47 13.70 7.20
CA GLN A 72 -20.25 13.38 8.40
C GLN A 72 -20.68 11.91 8.41
N THR A 73 -21.13 11.39 7.27
CA THR A 73 -21.50 9.98 7.09
C THR A 73 -20.33 9.06 7.41
N LEU A 74 -19.13 9.38 6.90
CA LEU A 74 -17.90 8.65 7.22
C LEU A 74 -17.64 8.60 8.73
N ARG A 75 -17.71 9.76 9.41
CA ARG A 75 -17.51 9.84 10.87
C ARG A 75 -18.55 9.04 11.64
N ASP A 76 -19.79 9.07 11.20
CA ASP A 76 -20.88 8.36 11.86
C ASP A 76 -20.74 6.85 11.69
N TRP A 77 -20.36 6.37 10.50
CA TRP A 77 -20.07 4.95 10.26
C TRP A 77 -18.89 4.48 11.11
N SER A 78 -17.80 5.26 11.13
CA SER A 78 -16.63 4.98 11.96
C SER A 78 -16.97 4.86 13.44
N ARG A 79 -17.68 5.86 13.98
CA ARG A 79 -18.04 5.91 15.41
C ARG A 79 -18.96 4.76 15.82
N ARG A 80 -19.83 4.32 14.91
CA ARG A 80 -20.80 3.25 15.14
C ARG A 80 -20.28 1.86 14.75
N GLY A 81 -19.06 1.74 14.24
CA GLY A 81 -18.49 0.46 13.79
C GLY A 81 -19.26 -0.18 12.64
N LEU A 82 -19.81 0.63 11.72
CA LEU A 82 -20.66 0.12 10.64
C LEU A 82 -19.85 -0.35 9.43
N TYR A 83 -20.37 -1.36 8.74
CA TYR A 83 -19.90 -1.85 7.44
C TYR A 83 -18.44 -2.33 7.40
N ASP A 84 -17.88 -2.72 8.55
CA ASP A 84 -16.49 -3.20 8.64
C ASP A 84 -15.51 -2.19 8.02
N LEU A 85 -15.77 -0.90 8.27
CA LEU A 85 -14.96 0.21 7.77
C LEU A 85 -13.59 0.21 8.47
N PRO A 86 -12.48 0.45 7.75
CA PRO A 86 -11.16 0.59 8.36
C PRO A 86 -11.16 1.62 9.50
N ALA A 87 -10.46 1.31 10.60
CA ALA A 87 -10.39 2.23 11.72
C ALA A 87 -9.39 3.38 11.43
N PRO A 88 -9.71 4.63 11.76
CA PRO A 88 -8.75 5.71 11.62
C PRO A 88 -7.65 5.61 12.68
N THR A 89 -6.42 5.91 12.26
CA THR A 89 -5.27 6.08 13.15
C THR A 89 -5.30 7.46 13.80
N ARG A 90 -5.10 7.52 15.11
CA ARG A 90 -4.96 8.78 15.83
C ARG A 90 -3.52 9.30 15.71
N VAL A 91 -3.35 10.44 15.04
CA VAL A 91 -2.06 11.13 14.92
C VAL A 91 -2.19 12.47 15.64
N GLY A 92 -1.71 12.49 16.89
CA GLY A 92 -1.91 13.61 17.82
C GLY A 92 -3.40 13.80 18.16
N SER A 93 -3.93 15.00 17.89
CA SER A 93 -5.33 15.35 18.11
C SER A 93 -6.25 15.06 16.91
N ARG A 94 -5.70 14.58 15.78
CA ARG A 94 -6.43 14.42 14.53
C ARG A 94 -6.55 12.94 14.14
N LEU A 95 -7.71 12.59 13.60
CA LEU A 95 -7.91 11.30 12.94
C LEU A 95 -7.31 11.31 11.54
N ARG A 96 -6.66 10.22 11.19
CA ARG A 96 -6.05 9.96 9.89
C ARG A 96 -6.48 8.60 9.39
N TRP A 97 -6.69 8.50 8.09
CA TRP A 97 -7.19 7.30 7.44
C TRP A 97 -6.15 6.78 6.49
N ASP A 98 -5.94 5.47 6.44
CA ASP A 98 -5.13 4.88 5.40
C ASP A 98 -5.90 4.90 4.07
N ALA A 99 -5.41 5.68 3.10
CA ALA A 99 -6.05 5.79 1.80
C ALA A 99 -6.01 4.49 0.99
N THR A 100 -4.97 3.67 1.17
CA THR A 100 -4.83 2.37 0.52
C THR A 100 -5.86 1.40 1.08
N GLU A 101 -6.01 1.34 2.41
CA GLU A 101 -7.03 0.49 3.03
C GLU A 101 -8.46 0.92 2.66
N LEU A 102 -8.73 2.22 2.62
CA LEU A 102 -10.04 2.74 2.21
C LEU A 102 -10.42 2.36 0.78
N ARG A 103 -9.49 2.48 -0.17
CA ARG A 103 -9.71 2.05 -1.56
C ARG A 103 -9.93 0.54 -1.63
N ALA A 104 -9.12 -0.24 -0.93
CA ALA A 104 -9.29 -1.69 -0.88
C ALA A 104 -10.65 -2.09 -0.29
N TRP A 105 -11.10 -1.40 0.76
CA TRP A 105 -12.42 -1.59 1.35
C TRP A 105 -13.55 -1.28 0.35
N ALA A 106 -13.46 -0.16 -0.36
CA ALA A 106 -14.45 0.23 -1.36
C ALA A 106 -14.59 -0.83 -2.46
N GLU A 107 -13.46 -1.34 -2.96
CA GLU A 107 -13.42 -2.41 -3.95
C GLU A 107 -14.01 -3.72 -3.42
N ARG A 108 -13.69 -4.11 -2.18
CA ARG A 108 -14.31 -5.28 -1.53
C ARG A 108 -15.82 -5.13 -1.41
N ARG A 109 -16.31 -3.94 -1.07
CA ARG A 109 -17.74 -3.66 -0.94
C ARG A 109 -18.43 -3.72 -2.30
N LYS A 110 -17.85 -3.12 -3.35
CA LYS A 110 -18.36 -3.17 -4.72
C LYS A 110 -18.50 -4.60 -5.23
N ARG A 111 -17.49 -5.45 -4.99
CA ARG A 111 -17.55 -6.88 -5.34
C ARG A 111 -18.66 -7.63 -4.61
N ARG A 112 -18.86 -7.36 -3.31
CA ARG A 112 -19.96 -7.97 -2.55
C ARG A 112 -21.32 -7.59 -3.11
N LEU A 113 -21.53 -6.31 -3.43
CA LEU A 113 -22.78 -5.83 -4.02
C LEU A 113 -23.04 -6.39 -5.43
N ALA A 114 -22.00 -6.59 -6.25
CA ALA A 114 -22.13 -7.18 -7.57
C ALA A 114 -22.41 -8.70 -7.55
N ALA A 115 -22.12 -9.37 -6.43
CA ALA A 115 -22.35 -10.80 -6.23
C ALA A 115 -23.67 -11.11 -5.50
N SER A 116 -24.47 -10.07 -5.19
CA SER A 116 -25.78 -10.16 -4.54
C SER A 116 -26.90 -9.89 -5.53
#